data_AF-A0A353EDT0-F1
#
_entry.id   AF-A0A353EDT0-F1
#
_cell.length_a   1.000
_cell.length_b   1.000
_cell.length_c   1.000
_cell.angle_alpha   90.00
_cell.angle_beta   90.00
_cell.angle_gamma   90.00
#
_symmetry.space_group_name_H-M   'P 1'
#
loop_
_entity.id
_entity.type
_entity.pdbx_description
1 polymer ?
#
loop_
_entity_poly.entity_id
_entity_poly.type
_entity_poly.pdbx_seq_one_letter_code
_entity_poly.pdbx_strand_id
1 'polypeptide(L)'
;IDVVIPIPDTSRTAAMQLAQGLGVKYREGFIKNRYIGRTFIMPGQTERKKSVRQKLNAIELEFKGKNVLLVDDSIVRGTTCEQIIQMARDAGAQNVYFASAAPPVRYQNVYGIDMPALKELIAHDRTEQEVADLIGADRLIFQDLDDLINATFKGSRTEVREFDCSVFNGEYVTGDITPEYLLNIEGARNDGAKSKVIAGAADPTPIDLHNHI
;
A
#
# COMPACT_ATOMS: atom_id res chain seq x y z
N ILE A 1 12.96 -10.97 -16.24
CA ILE A 1 12.61 -11.12 -14.81
C ILE A 1 13.46 -12.26 -14.29
N ASP A 2 14.37 -12.00 -13.35
CA ASP A 2 15.28 -13.01 -12.81
C ASP A 2 14.73 -13.67 -11.53
N VAL A 3 13.92 -12.92 -10.78
CA VAL A 3 13.35 -13.35 -9.50
C VAL A 3 12.05 -12.61 -9.21
N VAL A 4 11.10 -13.31 -8.59
CA VAL A 4 9.87 -12.75 -8.02
C VAL A 4 10.04 -12.66 -6.51
N ILE A 5 9.75 -11.48 -5.96
CA ILE A 5 9.92 -11.16 -4.54
C ILE A 5 8.59 -10.58 -4.02
N PRO A 6 7.94 -11.22 -3.04
CA PRO A 6 6.75 -10.66 -2.40
C PRO A 6 7.10 -9.51 -1.45
N ILE A 7 6.17 -8.58 -1.31
CA ILE A 7 6.13 -7.63 -0.20
C ILE A 7 5.35 -8.28 0.95
N PRO A 8 6.01 -8.67 2.05
CA PRO A 8 5.40 -9.50 3.08
C PRO A 8 4.30 -8.78 3.87
N ASP A 9 3.24 -9.45 4.30
CA ASP A 9 3.07 -10.92 4.33
C ASP A 9 1.99 -11.44 3.36
N THR A 10 1.03 -10.59 2.99
CA THR A 10 -0.20 -10.92 2.24
C THR A 10 0.10 -11.37 0.81
N SER A 11 1.05 -10.71 0.15
CA SER A 11 1.37 -10.99 -1.26
C SER A 11 2.14 -12.30 -1.50
N ARG A 12 2.59 -13.01 -0.45
CA ARG A 12 3.41 -14.23 -0.60
C ARG A 12 2.73 -15.30 -1.46
N THR A 13 1.44 -15.52 -1.27
CA THR A 13 0.68 -16.54 -2.01
C THR A 13 0.55 -16.18 -3.49
N ALA A 14 0.22 -14.92 -3.79
CA ALA A 14 0.14 -14.40 -5.14
C ALA A 14 1.51 -14.47 -5.85
N ALA A 15 2.57 -13.99 -5.19
CA ALA A 15 3.92 -14.01 -5.72
C ALA A 15 4.45 -15.43 -5.98
N MET A 16 4.14 -16.38 -5.10
CA MET A 16 4.53 -17.79 -5.28
C MET A 16 3.89 -18.39 -6.54
N GLN A 17 2.59 -18.18 -6.74
CA GLN A 17 1.89 -18.68 -7.93
C GLN A 17 2.34 -17.94 -9.20
N LEU A 18 2.59 -16.64 -9.12
CA LEU A 18 3.14 -15.86 -10.24
C LEU A 18 4.52 -16.36 -10.65
N ALA A 19 5.42 -16.62 -9.70
CA ALA A 19 6.74 -17.18 -9.96
C ALA A 19 6.66 -18.55 -10.63
N GLN A 20 5.75 -19.40 -10.15
CA GLN A 20 5.47 -20.71 -10.74
C GLN A 20 4.96 -20.59 -12.18
N GLY A 21 4.00 -19.69 -12.45
CA GLY A 21 3.46 -19.45 -13.78
C GLY A 21 4.49 -18.89 -14.77
N LEU A 22 5.41 -18.04 -14.29
CA LEU A 22 6.49 -17.47 -15.09
C LEU A 22 7.71 -18.40 -15.24
N GLY A 23 7.78 -19.50 -14.47
CA GLY A 23 8.94 -20.40 -14.47
C GLY A 23 10.22 -19.77 -13.89
N VAL A 24 10.07 -18.76 -13.00
CA VAL A 24 11.18 -18.04 -12.37
C VAL A 24 11.28 -18.34 -10.88
N LYS A 25 12.39 -17.96 -10.25
CA LYS A 25 12.61 -18.22 -8.82
C LYS A 25 11.73 -17.31 -7.96
N TYR A 26 11.09 -17.89 -6.95
CA TYR A 26 10.53 -17.15 -5.81
C TYR A 26 11.60 -16.98 -4.73
N ARG A 27 11.76 -15.76 -4.19
CA ARG A 27 12.69 -15.48 -3.09
C ARG A 27 12.09 -14.50 -2.11
N GLU A 28 12.33 -14.72 -0.82
CA GLU A 28 12.07 -13.72 0.22
C GLU A 28 13.20 -12.68 0.18
N GLY A 29 12.99 -11.58 -0.55
CA GLY A 29 13.92 -10.45 -0.60
C GLY A 29 13.67 -9.41 0.49
N PHE A 30 12.42 -9.30 0.98
CA PHE A 30 12.06 -8.41 2.07
C PHE A 30 11.67 -9.19 3.32
N ILE A 31 12.20 -8.75 4.47
CA ILE A 31 11.81 -9.27 5.78
C ILE A 31 11.06 -8.18 6.53
N LYS A 32 9.84 -8.51 6.95
CA LYS A 32 9.01 -7.64 7.79
C LYS A 32 9.51 -7.66 9.22
N ASN A 33 9.77 -6.47 9.77
CA ASN A 33 10.06 -6.31 11.18
C ASN A 33 8.76 -6.54 11.97
N ARG A 34 8.70 -7.63 12.73
CA ARG A 34 7.53 -7.98 13.55
C ARG A 34 7.39 -7.09 14.79
N TYR A 35 8.47 -6.45 15.21
CA TYR A 35 8.54 -5.67 16.44
C TYR A 35 8.81 -4.20 16.11
N ILE A 36 7.78 -3.50 15.68
CA ILE A 36 7.86 -2.05 15.43
C ILE A 36 7.26 -1.34 16.63
N GLY A 37 8.12 -0.78 17.47
CA GLY A 37 7.71 0.04 18.61
C GLY A 37 7.17 1.39 18.16
N ARG A 38 6.35 2.02 19.01
CA ARG A 38 5.98 3.44 18.84
C ARG A 38 7.24 4.29 18.92
N THR A 39 7.44 5.19 17.95
CA THR A 39 8.55 6.15 18.01
C THR A 39 8.14 7.28 18.95
N PHE A 40 8.84 7.46 20.07
CA PHE A 40 8.68 8.63 20.92
C PHE A 40 9.37 9.83 20.26
N ILE A 41 8.69 10.98 20.21
CA ILE A 41 9.29 12.22 19.71
C ILE A 41 10.27 12.71 20.78
N MET A 42 11.57 12.51 20.55
CA MET A 42 12.63 13.02 21.41
C MET A 42 13.12 14.38 20.86
N PRO A 43 13.27 15.42 21.70
CA PRO A 43 13.83 16.70 21.27
C PRO A 43 15.26 16.48 20.73
N GLY A 44 15.52 16.87 19.47
CA GLY A 44 16.85 16.78 18.85
C GLY A 44 17.09 15.60 17.90
N GLN A 45 16.10 14.75 17.58
CA GLN A 45 16.27 13.73 16.54
C GLN A 45 16.04 14.30 15.13
N THR A 46 17.11 14.76 14.50
CA THR A 46 17.16 15.23 13.09
C THR A 46 17.13 14.09 12.06
N GLU A 47 16.57 12.91 12.38
CA GLU A 47 16.41 11.85 11.40
C GLU A 47 15.06 11.14 11.56
N ARG A 48 14.05 11.64 10.84
CA ARG A 48 12.97 10.78 10.36
C ARG A 48 13.57 9.79 9.37
N LYS A 49 14.15 8.68 9.85
CA LYS A 49 14.46 7.53 8.99
C LYS A 49 13.16 7.16 8.25
N LYS A 50 13.24 7.05 6.92
CA LYS A 50 12.09 6.75 6.04
C LYS A 50 11.27 5.60 6.65
N SER A 51 9.98 5.84 6.93
CA SER A 51 9.10 4.97 7.73
C SER A 51 9.08 3.51 7.24
N VAL A 52 9.26 3.28 5.94
CA VAL A 52 9.27 1.93 5.37
C VAL A 52 10.54 1.14 5.74
N ARG A 53 11.71 1.78 5.86
CA ARG A 53 12.94 1.10 6.31
C ARG A 53 12.88 0.62 7.75
N GLN A 54 11.97 1.19 8.56
CA GLN A 54 11.68 0.66 9.90
C GLN A 54 10.78 -0.57 9.84
N LYS A 55 9.96 -0.70 8.79
CA LYS A 55 8.99 -1.78 8.60
C LYS A 55 9.55 -2.99 7.87
N LEU A 56 10.41 -2.75 6.89
CA LEU A 56 10.94 -3.76 5.98
C LEU A 56 12.47 -3.65 5.93
N ASN A 57 13.12 -4.80 5.87
CA ASN A 57 14.55 -4.93 5.60
C ASN A 57 14.75 -5.66 4.27
N ALA A 58 15.60 -5.11 3.39
CA ALA A 58 15.97 -5.74 2.13
C ALA A 58 17.19 -6.65 2.34
N ILE A 59 17.15 -7.86 1.79
CA ILE A 59 18.29 -8.78 1.76
C ILE A 59 19.08 -8.51 0.47
N GLU A 60 20.18 -7.77 0.55
CA GLU A 60 20.97 -7.30 -0.61
C GLU A 60 21.30 -8.40 -1.63
N LEU A 61 21.65 -9.60 -1.15
CA LEU A 61 21.98 -10.75 -1.99
C LEU A 61 20.83 -11.18 -2.92
N GLU A 62 19.59 -10.89 -2.53
CA GLU A 62 18.40 -11.22 -3.32
C GLU A 62 18.17 -10.24 -4.47
N PHE A 63 18.70 -9.01 -4.39
CA PHE A 63 18.49 -7.94 -5.39
C PHE A 63 19.70 -7.70 -6.29
N LYS A 64 20.91 -7.80 -5.75
CA LYS A 64 22.14 -7.35 -6.42
C LYS A 64 22.30 -7.92 -7.84
N GLY A 65 22.31 -7.02 -8.83
CA GLY A 65 22.51 -7.31 -10.25
C GLY A 65 21.33 -8.02 -10.94
N LYS A 66 20.15 -8.06 -10.33
CA LYS A 66 18.98 -8.78 -10.86
C LYS A 66 17.87 -7.84 -11.32
N ASN A 67 17.10 -8.30 -12.30
CA ASN A 67 15.84 -7.73 -12.74
C ASN A 67 14.71 -8.33 -11.91
N VAL A 68 14.25 -7.59 -10.90
CA VAL A 68 13.32 -8.11 -9.87
C VAL A 68 11.87 -7.78 -10.21
N LEU A 69 10.96 -8.71 -9.96
CA LEU A 69 9.52 -8.46 -9.95
C LEU A 69 9.03 -8.43 -8.51
N LEU A 70 8.66 -7.25 -8.04
CA LEU A 70 8.03 -7.05 -6.74
C LEU A 70 6.53 -7.29 -6.88
N VAL A 71 5.95 -7.98 -5.90
CA VAL A 71 4.51 -8.25 -5.86
C VAL A 71 3.94 -7.71 -4.56
N ASP A 72 2.91 -6.87 -4.65
CA ASP A 72 2.14 -6.39 -3.49
C ASP A 72 0.66 -6.77 -3.62
N ASP A 73 -0.08 -6.69 -2.52
CA ASP A 73 -1.52 -6.90 -2.56
C ASP A 73 -2.24 -5.80 -3.36
N SER A 74 -1.91 -4.53 -3.10
CA SER A 74 -2.65 -3.38 -3.60
C SER A 74 -1.77 -2.12 -3.60
N ILE A 75 -2.12 -1.14 -4.45
CA ILE A 75 -1.48 0.18 -4.45
C ILE A 75 -2.55 1.22 -4.15
N VAL A 76 -2.45 1.87 -2.98
CA VAL A 76 -3.42 2.90 -2.54
C VAL A 76 -2.85 4.31 -2.71
N ARG A 77 -1.90 4.72 -1.85
CA ARG A 77 -1.25 6.05 -1.92
C ARG A 77 0.06 6.06 -2.72
N GLY A 78 0.60 4.90 -3.06
CA GLY A 78 1.88 4.73 -3.77
C GLY A 78 3.16 5.04 -2.99
N THR A 79 3.11 5.87 -1.94
CA THR A 79 4.31 6.27 -1.16
C THR A 79 5.07 5.10 -0.52
N THR A 80 4.38 4.02 -0.19
CA THR A 80 5.02 2.80 0.32
C THR A 80 5.74 2.06 -0.80
N CYS A 81 5.08 1.89 -1.95
CA CYS A 81 5.64 1.25 -3.14
C CYS A 81 6.89 1.99 -3.62
N GLU A 82 6.85 3.32 -3.69
CA GLU A 82 7.99 4.18 -4.04
C GLU A 82 9.20 3.90 -3.13
N GLN A 83 8.99 3.86 -1.81
CA GLN A 83 10.07 3.57 -0.86
C GLN A 83 10.59 2.13 -0.98
N ILE A 84 9.72 1.16 -1.25
CA ILE A 84 10.11 -0.25 -1.44
C ILE A 84 10.94 -0.39 -2.72
N ILE A 85 10.51 0.24 -3.82
CA ILE A 85 11.25 0.25 -5.09
C ILE A 85 12.63 0.89 -4.87
N GLN A 86 12.68 2.02 -4.18
CA GLN A 86 13.96 2.64 -3.84
C GLN A 86 14.84 1.70 -3.01
N MET A 87 14.29 0.99 -2.01
CA MET A 87 15.05 0.01 -1.23
C MET A 87 15.59 -1.14 -2.08
N ALA A 88 14.83 -1.62 -3.07
CA ALA A 88 15.29 -2.64 -4.00
C ALA A 88 16.44 -2.13 -4.88
N ARG A 89 16.35 -0.89 -5.38
CA ARG A 89 17.43 -0.23 -6.14
C ARG A 89 18.67 -0.01 -5.28
N ASP A 90 18.49 0.47 -4.04
CA ASP A 90 19.58 0.65 -3.08
C ASP A 90 20.28 -0.68 -2.75
N ALA A 91 19.53 -1.79 -2.73
CA ALA A 91 20.04 -3.16 -2.57
C ALA A 91 20.73 -3.72 -3.84
N GLY A 92 20.77 -2.94 -4.92
CA GLY A 92 21.48 -3.25 -6.15
C GLY A 92 20.66 -3.91 -7.25
N ALA A 93 19.32 -3.85 -7.21
CA ALA A 93 18.49 -4.31 -8.33
C ALA A 93 18.80 -3.51 -9.61
N GLN A 94 18.88 -4.20 -10.75
CA GLN A 94 19.13 -3.59 -12.06
C GLN A 94 17.87 -2.91 -12.60
N ASN A 95 16.79 -3.67 -12.72
CA ASN A 95 15.45 -3.18 -13.03
C ASN A 95 14.48 -3.68 -11.94
N VAL A 96 13.52 -2.84 -11.58
CA VAL A 96 12.48 -3.10 -10.58
C VAL A 96 11.12 -2.97 -11.26
N TYR A 97 10.50 -4.13 -11.50
CA TYR A 97 9.13 -4.23 -11.96
C TYR A 97 8.21 -4.41 -10.76
N PHE A 98 6.97 -3.95 -10.88
CA PHE A 98 5.99 -4.03 -9.81
C PHE A 98 4.68 -4.63 -10.33
N ALA A 99 4.12 -5.56 -9.57
CA ALA A 99 2.81 -6.15 -9.85
C ALA A 99 1.91 -5.99 -8.62
N SER A 100 0.70 -5.49 -8.84
CA SER A 100 -0.36 -5.46 -7.82
C SER A 100 -1.31 -6.63 -8.05
N ALA A 101 -1.61 -7.39 -6.99
CA ALA A 101 -2.59 -8.47 -7.04
C ALA A 101 -4.04 -7.97 -7.07
N ALA A 102 -4.26 -6.66 -6.93
CA ALA A 102 -5.54 -6.00 -7.06
C ALA A 102 -5.55 -5.07 -8.31
N PRO A 103 -6.74 -4.76 -8.84
CA PRO A 103 -6.90 -3.67 -9.80
C PRO A 103 -6.55 -2.32 -9.19
N PRO A 104 -6.38 -1.27 -10.03
CA PRO A 104 -6.09 0.07 -9.54
C PRO A 104 -7.22 0.58 -8.63
N VAL A 105 -6.87 1.01 -7.42
CA VAL A 105 -7.83 1.61 -6.48
C VAL A 105 -8.07 3.06 -6.88
N ARG A 106 -9.22 3.34 -7.49
CA ARG A 106 -9.56 4.64 -8.11
C ARG A 106 -10.63 5.42 -7.34
N TYR A 107 -11.40 4.73 -6.50
CA TYR A 107 -12.54 5.29 -5.78
C TYR A 107 -12.47 4.97 -4.29
N GLN A 108 -13.21 5.73 -3.49
CA GLN A 108 -13.26 5.54 -2.04
C GLN A 108 -14.24 4.41 -1.67
N ASN A 109 -13.87 3.63 -0.66
CA ASN A 109 -14.84 2.75 -0.01
C ASN A 109 -15.67 3.55 1.00
N VAL A 110 -16.99 3.31 1.01
CA VAL A 110 -17.96 3.92 1.92
C VAL A 110 -18.74 2.88 2.73
N TYR A 111 -18.31 1.62 2.67
CA TYR A 111 -18.94 0.46 3.30
C TYR A 111 -18.13 -0.10 4.47
N GLY A 112 -17.24 0.72 5.05
CA GLY A 112 -16.54 0.42 6.31
C GLY A 112 -15.05 0.11 6.20
N ILE A 113 -14.48 0.06 4.98
CA ILE A 113 -13.03 -0.05 4.79
C ILE A 113 -12.42 1.35 4.80
N ASP A 114 -11.50 1.60 5.73
CA ASP A 114 -10.82 2.90 5.83
C ASP A 114 -9.88 3.12 4.63
N MET A 115 -10.32 3.98 3.70
CA MET A 115 -9.55 4.42 2.54
C MET A 115 -9.18 5.91 2.67
N PRO A 116 -8.08 6.39 2.08
CA PRO A 116 -7.70 7.80 2.14
C PRO A 116 -8.64 8.71 1.33
N ALA A 117 -8.36 10.01 1.32
CA ALA A 117 -9.07 10.95 0.45
C ALA A 117 -8.93 10.53 -1.03
N LEU A 118 -9.92 10.85 -1.86
CA LEU A 118 -9.92 10.49 -3.29
C LEU A 118 -8.66 11.01 -3.99
N LYS A 119 -8.25 12.25 -3.67
CA LYS A 119 -7.03 12.89 -4.20
C LYS A 119 -5.72 12.27 -3.70
N GLU A 120 -5.76 11.50 -2.61
CA GLU A 120 -4.61 10.77 -2.08
C GLU A 120 -4.45 9.38 -2.71
N LEU A 121 -5.42 8.91 -3.49
CA LEU A 121 -5.31 7.68 -4.27
C LEU A 121 -4.42 7.94 -5.48
N ILE A 122 -3.33 7.18 -5.60
CA ILE A 122 -2.37 7.39 -6.68
C ILE A 122 -2.96 7.07 -8.05
N ALA A 123 -3.84 6.09 -8.14
CA ALA A 123 -4.47 5.70 -9.39
C ALA A 123 -5.70 6.55 -9.75
N HIS A 124 -6.17 7.43 -8.87
CA HIS A 124 -7.29 8.31 -9.21
C HIS A 124 -6.88 9.28 -10.33
N ASP A 125 -7.68 9.33 -11.40
CA ASP A 125 -7.45 10.12 -12.63
C ASP A 125 -6.06 9.92 -13.28
N ARG A 126 -5.45 8.74 -13.11
CA ARG A 126 -4.16 8.42 -13.72
C ARG A 126 -4.16 7.08 -14.45
N THR A 127 -3.46 7.05 -15.56
CA THR A 127 -3.12 5.81 -16.28
C THR A 127 -2.12 4.98 -15.48
N GLU A 128 -2.03 3.69 -15.78
CA GLU A 128 -1.09 2.80 -15.10
C GLU A 128 0.37 3.20 -15.34
N GLN A 129 0.67 3.76 -16.53
CA GLN A 129 2.00 4.28 -16.84
C GLN A 129 2.35 5.49 -15.97
N GLU A 130 1.42 6.44 -15.80
CA GLU A 130 1.64 7.58 -14.91
C GLU A 130 1.85 7.12 -13.45
N VAL A 131 1.13 6.08 -13.01
CA VAL A 131 1.35 5.50 -11.68
C VAL A 131 2.73 4.84 -11.58
N ALA A 132 3.16 4.11 -12.61
CA ALA A 132 4.48 3.49 -12.68
C ALA A 132 5.60 4.53 -12.52
N ASP A 133 5.49 5.63 -13.26
CA ASP A 133 6.43 6.74 -13.24
C ASP A 133 6.47 7.41 -11.86
N LEU A 134 5.30 7.63 -11.25
CA LEU A 134 5.19 8.25 -9.91
C LEU A 134 5.80 7.40 -8.80
N ILE A 135 5.72 6.07 -8.89
CA ILE A 135 6.36 5.17 -7.90
C ILE A 135 7.80 4.81 -8.26
N GLY A 136 8.29 5.20 -9.44
CA GLY A 136 9.64 4.92 -9.93
C GLY A 136 9.87 3.47 -10.37
N ALA A 137 8.83 2.74 -10.76
CA ALA A 137 8.94 1.39 -11.29
C ALA A 137 9.34 1.40 -12.77
N ASP A 138 10.15 0.42 -13.21
CA ASP A 138 10.48 0.27 -14.64
C ASP A 138 9.27 -0.23 -15.46
N ARG A 139 8.36 -0.93 -14.80
CA ARG A 139 7.02 -1.26 -15.30
C ARG A 139 6.10 -1.58 -14.14
N LEU A 140 4.84 -1.21 -14.27
CA LEU A 140 3.77 -1.57 -13.35
C LEU A 140 2.74 -2.44 -14.07
N ILE A 141 2.20 -3.44 -13.38
CA ILE A 141 1.13 -4.31 -13.85
C ILE A 141 0.08 -4.39 -12.74
N PHE A 142 -1.17 -4.11 -13.06
CA PHE A 142 -2.30 -4.36 -12.17
C PHE A 142 -3.03 -5.65 -12.57
N GLN A 143 -3.70 -6.26 -11.60
CA GLN A 143 -4.63 -7.35 -11.88
C GLN A 143 -5.88 -6.79 -12.57
N ASP A 144 -6.37 -7.46 -13.60
CA ASP A 144 -7.65 -7.10 -14.23
C ASP A 144 -8.81 -7.39 -13.27
N LEU A 145 -9.82 -6.51 -13.25
CA LEU A 145 -10.98 -6.63 -12.34
C LEU A 145 -11.75 -7.93 -12.59
N ASP A 146 -12.01 -8.26 -13.86
CA ASP A 146 -12.71 -9.49 -14.23
C ASP A 146 -11.94 -10.73 -13.78
N ASP A 147 -10.61 -10.72 -13.92
CA ASP A 147 -9.77 -11.83 -13.46
C ASP A 147 -9.76 -11.95 -11.93
N LEU A 148 -9.78 -10.84 -11.19
CA LEU A 148 -9.90 -10.87 -9.73
C LEU A 148 -11.25 -11.48 -9.29
N ILE A 149 -12.34 -11.09 -9.95
CA ILE A 149 -13.68 -11.65 -9.70
C ILE A 149 -13.68 -13.15 -9.99
N ASN A 150 -13.16 -13.56 -11.16
CA ASN A 150 -13.05 -14.95 -11.58
C ASN A 150 -12.20 -15.78 -10.61
N ALA A 151 -11.06 -15.23 -10.16
CA ALA A 151 -10.18 -15.87 -9.19
C ALA A 151 -10.87 -16.12 -7.85
N THR A 152 -11.76 -15.21 -7.43
CA THR A 152 -12.51 -15.32 -6.17
C THR A 152 -13.63 -16.36 -6.24
N PHE A 153 -14.24 -16.54 -7.42
CA PHE A 153 -15.23 -17.60 -7.64
C PHE A 153 -14.62 -19.00 -7.78
N LYS A 154 -13.38 -19.09 -8.26
CA LYS A 154 -12.75 -20.38 -8.58
C LYS A 154 -12.61 -21.25 -7.33
N GLY A 155 -13.33 -22.38 -7.31
CA GLY A 155 -13.34 -23.32 -6.18
C GLY A 155 -14.30 -22.95 -5.04
N SER A 156 -15.03 -21.84 -5.18
CA SER A 156 -16.08 -21.44 -4.24
C SER A 156 -17.38 -22.24 -4.49
N ARG A 157 -18.13 -22.51 -3.42
CA ARG A 157 -19.48 -23.12 -3.46
C ARG A 157 -20.58 -22.11 -3.15
N THR A 158 -20.32 -20.85 -3.49
CA THR A 158 -21.21 -19.72 -3.15
C THR A 158 -22.32 -19.52 -4.19
N GLU A 159 -23.47 -19.01 -3.74
CA GLU A 159 -24.54 -18.51 -4.61
C GLU A 159 -24.32 -17.03 -5.02
N VAL A 160 -23.30 -16.37 -4.44
CA VAL A 160 -22.93 -14.99 -4.78
C VAL A 160 -22.73 -14.87 -6.29
N ARG A 161 -23.29 -13.81 -6.87
CA ARG A 161 -23.22 -13.50 -8.30
C ARG A 161 -22.30 -12.33 -8.61
N GLU A 162 -22.16 -11.40 -7.66
CA GLU A 162 -21.45 -10.15 -7.81
C GLU A 162 -20.78 -9.78 -6.49
N PHE A 163 -19.72 -8.98 -6.56
CA PHE A 163 -18.99 -8.45 -5.40
C PHE A 163 -19.12 -6.92 -5.37
N ASP A 164 -18.94 -6.34 -4.18
CA ASP A 164 -18.70 -4.90 -4.08
C ASP A 164 -17.32 -4.59 -4.71
N CYS A 165 -17.34 -3.99 -5.89
CA CYS A 165 -16.14 -3.58 -6.63
C CYS A 165 -15.98 -2.06 -6.69
N SER A 166 -16.75 -1.33 -5.89
CA SER A 166 -16.86 0.14 -5.91
C SER A 166 -15.52 0.85 -5.92
N VAL A 167 -14.52 0.38 -5.17
CA VAL A 167 -13.17 0.98 -5.13
C VAL A 167 -12.40 0.90 -6.44
N PHE A 168 -12.77 -0.03 -7.34
CA PHE A 168 -12.13 -0.26 -8.62
C PHE A 168 -12.92 0.36 -9.79
N ASN A 169 -14.25 0.20 -9.80
CA ASN A 169 -15.11 0.59 -10.93
C ASN A 169 -16.04 1.79 -10.64
N GLY A 170 -16.14 2.24 -9.38
CA GLY A 170 -17.01 3.35 -8.99
C GLY A 170 -18.50 3.00 -8.95
N GLU A 171 -18.85 1.71 -9.06
CA GLU A 171 -20.24 1.24 -8.98
C GLU A 171 -20.60 0.88 -7.54
N TYR A 172 -21.39 1.73 -6.92
CA TYR A 172 -21.83 1.57 -5.53
C TYR A 172 -23.20 0.90 -5.48
N VAL A 173 -23.25 -0.32 -4.93
CA VAL A 173 -24.43 -1.20 -4.93
C VAL A 173 -25.68 -0.61 -4.27
N THR A 174 -25.51 0.33 -3.33
CA THR A 174 -26.64 0.95 -2.61
C THR A 174 -27.40 2.00 -3.42
N GLY A 175 -26.82 2.48 -4.53
CA GLY A 175 -27.48 3.43 -5.45
C GLY A 175 -27.67 4.85 -4.93
N ASP A 176 -27.29 5.13 -3.68
CA ASP A 176 -27.42 6.42 -2.99
C ASP A 176 -26.08 7.16 -2.84
N ILE A 177 -24.99 6.58 -3.35
CA ILE A 177 -23.66 7.16 -3.28
C ILE A 177 -23.45 8.09 -4.48
N THR A 178 -23.58 9.39 -4.24
CA THR A 178 -23.37 10.42 -5.27
C THR A 178 -21.98 11.07 -5.15
N PRO A 179 -21.48 11.73 -6.21
CA PRO A 179 -20.25 12.53 -6.12
C PRO A 179 -20.30 13.57 -4.99
N GLU A 180 -21.46 14.18 -4.74
CA GLU A 180 -21.66 15.13 -3.63
C GLU A 180 -21.50 14.45 -2.27
N TYR A 181 -22.01 13.23 -2.12
CA TYR A 181 -21.80 12.44 -0.91
C TYR A 181 -20.32 12.16 -0.65
N LEU A 182 -19.57 11.75 -1.68
CA LEU A 182 -18.13 11.49 -1.57
C LEU A 182 -17.34 12.76 -1.22
N LEU A 183 -17.68 13.89 -1.85
CA LEU A 183 -17.09 15.20 -1.54
C LEU A 183 -17.36 15.63 -0.09
N ASN A 184 -18.57 15.38 0.41
CA ASN A 184 -18.93 15.69 1.80
C ASN A 184 -18.13 14.85 2.80
N ILE A 185 -17.90 13.56 2.52
CA ILE A 185 -17.04 12.69 3.35
C ILE A 185 -15.60 13.20 3.35
N GLU A 186 -15.08 13.61 2.18
CA GLU A 186 -13.73 14.18 2.06
C GLU A 186 -13.59 15.46 2.88
N GLY A 187 -14.59 16.36 2.82
CA GLY A 187 -14.66 17.58 3.63
C GLY A 187 -14.65 17.29 5.13
N ALA A 188 -15.52 16.40 5.59
CA ALA A 188 -15.62 16.03 7.01
C ALA A 188 -14.32 15.43 7.56
N ARG A 189 -13.59 14.64 6.75
CA ARG A 189 -12.29 14.08 7.13
C ARG A 189 -11.20 15.15 7.24
N ASN A 190 -11.17 16.12 6.32
CA ASN A 190 -10.22 17.23 6.38
C ASN A 190 -10.43 18.08 7.64
N ASP A 191 -11.68 18.32 8.02
CA ASP A 191 -12.00 19.07 9.23
C ASP A 191 -11.67 18.26 10.49
N GLY A 192 -11.96 16.95 10.51
CA GLY A 192 -11.53 16.07 11.60
C GLY A 192 -10.01 15.99 11.76
N ALA A 193 -9.25 16.00 10.65
CA ALA A 193 -7.79 16.06 10.67
C ALA A 193 -7.28 17.40 11.23
N LYS A 194 -7.87 18.52 10.80
CA LYS A 194 -7.56 19.85 11.36
C LYS A 194 -7.86 19.92 12.86
N SER A 195 -9.02 19.42 13.30
CA SER A 195 -9.38 19.39 14.72
C SER A 195 -8.43 18.52 15.54
N LYS A 196 -7.96 17.39 15.02
CA LYS A 196 -6.93 16.56 15.69
C LYS A 196 -5.57 17.24 15.79
N VAL A 197 -5.16 17.99 14.75
CA VAL A 197 -3.93 18.79 14.78
C VAL A 197 -4.02 19.92 15.82
N ILE A 198 -5.18 20.59 15.90
CA ILE A 198 -5.43 21.65 16.90
C ILE A 198 -5.45 21.06 18.32
N ALA A 199 -6.10 19.91 18.53
CA ALA A 199 -6.15 19.25 19.83
C ALA A 199 -4.78 18.71 20.28
N GLY A 200 -3.92 18.26 19.35
CA GLY A 200 -2.56 17.82 19.64
C GLY A 200 -1.55 18.95 19.89
N ALA A 201 -1.93 20.21 19.63
CA ALA A 201 -1.12 21.39 19.89
C ALA A 201 -1.43 22.05 21.26
N ALA A 202 -2.40 21.55 22.01
CA ALA A 202 -2.66 21.97 23.38
C ALA A 202 -1.73 21.23 24.35
N ASP A 203 -0.80 21.96 24.96
CA ASP A 203 0.23 21.53 25.91
C ASP A 203 -0.26 20.51 26.96
N PRO A 204 0.43 19.36 27.16
CA PRO A 204 0.36 18.66 28.43
C PRO A 204 1.32 19.36 29.40
N THR A 205 0.77 20.22 30.27
CA THR A 205 1.49 20.72 31.45
C THR A 205 2.18 19.57 32.18
N PRO A 206 3.50 19.63 32.45
CA PRO A 206 4.19 18.56 33.16
C PRO A 206 3.63 18.43 34.58
N ILE A 207 3.15 17.24 34.94
CA ILE A 207 2.92 16.89 36.34
C ILE A 207 4.30 16.71 36.97
N ASP A 208 4.67 17.67 37.79
CA ASP A 208 5.91 17.74 38.54
C ASP A 208 5.91 16.63 39.61
N LEU A 209 6.62 15.52 39.37
CA LEU A 209 6.86 14.49 40.40
C LEU A 209 7.93 15.00 41.37
N HIS A 210 7.50 15.68 42.44
CA HIS A 210 8.32 15.85 43.63
C HIS A 210 8.49 14.49 44.34
N ASN A 211 9.65 13.85 44.16
CA ASN A 211 10.12 12.82 45.08
C ASN A 211 10.83 13.52 46.25
N HIS A 212 10.16 13.60 47.40
CA HIS A 212 10.86 13.81 48.66
C HIS A 212 11.38 12.46 49.16
N ILE A 213 12.69 12.47 49.48
CA ILE A 213 13.51 11.38 50.04
C ILE A 213 12.93 10.86 51.35
#